data_AF-A0A2V4A3E0-F1
#
_entry.id   AF-A0A2V4A3E0-F1
#
_cell.length_a   1.000
_cell.length_b   1.000
_cell.length_c   1.000
_cell.angle_alpha   90.00
_cell.angle_beta   90.00
_cell.angle_gamma   90.00
#
_symmetry.space_group_name_H-M   'P 1'
#
loop_
_entity.id
_entity.type
_entity.pdbx_description
1 polymer ?
#
loop_
_entity_poly.entity_id
_entity_poly.type
_entity_poly.pdbx_seq_one_letter_code
_entity_poly.pdbx_strand_id
1 'polypeptide(L)'
;MKLRYDKIYDSLDSKEELIQIFRNNESIALEIPFDSINVTNSNLDIMMDYIEVSFISEGIAKFSEIINYGNAVRDKYYLSFIVSFKPKQIQKLANFIYRNSKSCSKKNEFDESELFEYRENIVEYESQLENVEFYFPDLIDSYYANLVNAGYFEIAADFTDDEDKYLEEEFKKYPERKFGFWKSAASKKLKSNFFVSTDSWIIPINYNVIKILSEYSGIERKYKIGKAEKFEFKGKTLFTNQYCAVWHNVKSELSKARNCAINTLGRFMAFDAPKTTTYLLSEFGDVLIVKDSFFYFVFYLSNAKLNFKELTAIRDELNPTYENVSCIMGLSEEIKLDWSTFDDEKFEQLCYDILYVHPKFDNSTIRKMGKSRSRDGGRDITIWTRSVSGKDPELFIFQCKFYKPKSSLSASKIGDAGNTIMQYGAKGYGVFTTGVIDATLYDMLDGFAANYNISTRENWSVFEIERFVIRNKVLIKRYFN
;
A
#
# COMPACT_ATOMS: atom_id res chain seq x y z
N MET A 1 -4.63 -19.66 -30.81
CA MET A 1 -6.06 -19.88 -31.16
C MET A 1 -6.93 -19.55 -29.96
N LYS A 2 -8.10 -18.93 -30.15
CA LYS A 2 -9.09 -18.71 -29.09
C LYS A 2 -10.32 -19.58 -29.34
N LEU A 3 -10.78 -20.29 -28.31
CA LEU A 3 -11.95 -21.16 -28.34
C LEU A 3 -12.94 -20.75 -27.24
N ARG A 4 -14.23 -21.03 -27.45
CA ARG A 4 -15.27 -20.81 -26.45
C ARG A 4 -15.85 -22.14 -26.00
N TYR A 5 -15.74 -22.43 -24.72
CA TYR A 5 -16.15 -23.70 -24.14
C TYR A 5 -17.62 -24.02 -24.45
N ASP A 6 -18.51 -23.05 -24.25
CA ASP A 6 -19.97 -23.14 -24.48
C ASP A 6 -20.38 -23.23 -25.97
N LYS A 7 -19.41 -23.32 -26.87
CA LYS A 7 -19.62 -23.46 -28.32
C LYS A 7 -18.90 -24.66 -28.91
N ILE A 8 -18.01 -25.33 -28.18
CA ILE A 8 -17.17 -26.40 -28.73
C ILE A 8 -18.03 -27.52 -29.31
N TYR A 9 -18.96 -28.07 -28.53
CA TYR A 9 -19.81 -29.17 -29.00
C TYR A 9 -20.79 -28.77 -30.11
N ASP A 10 -21.25 -27.52 -30.09
CA ASP A 10 -22.16 -27.03 -31.12
C ASP A 10 -21.44 -26.73 -32.44
N SER A 11 -20.20 -26.24 -32.38
CA SER A 11 -19.44 -25.75 -33.54
C SER A 11 -18.49 -26.76 -34.18
N LEU A 12 -18.15 -27.85 -33.49
CA LEU A 12 -17.32 -28.92 -34.02
C LEU A 12 -18.18 -30.14 -34.33
N ASP A 13 -17.88 -30.81 -35.43
CA ASP A 13 -18.60 -32.02 -35.85
C ASP A 13 -18.15 -33.24 -35.03
N SER A 14 -16.92 -33.24 -34.54
CA SER A 14 -16.40 -34.31 -33.68
C SER A 14 -15.22 -33.88 -32.80
N LYS A 15 -14.87 -34.75 -31.84
CA LYS A 15 -13.68 -34.61 -30.99
C LYS A 15 -12.38 -34.59 -31.80
N GLU A 16 -12.33 -35.27 -32.95
CA GLU A 16 -11.16 -35.35 -33.83
C GLU A 16 -10.78 -33.97 -34.38
N GLU A 17 -11.74 -33.08 -34.62
CA GLU A 17 -11.47 -31.71 -35.01
C GLU A 17 -10.77 -30.93 -33.90
N LEU A 18 -11.21 -31.10 -32.65
CA LEU A 18 -10.56 -30.47 -31.49
C LEU A 18 -9.12 -30.96 -31.30
N ILE A 19 -8.87 -32.26 -31.55
CA ILE A 19 -7.52 -32.84 -31.55
C ILE A 19 -6.65 -32.18 -32.63
N GLN A 20 -7.19 -31.97 -33.83
CA GLN A 20 -6.46 -31.33 -34.91
C GLN A 20 -6.17 -29.85 -34.60
N ILE A 21 -7.12 -29.13 -34.00
CA ILE A 21 -6.92 -27.76 -33.52
C ILE A 21 -5.76 -27.71 -32.51
N PHE A 22 -5.72 -28.64 -31.55
CA PHE A 22 -4.65 -28.70 -30.55
C PHE A 22 -3.29 -29.07 -31.12
N ARG A 23 -3.22 -29.90 -32.18
CA ARG A 23 -1.96 -30.22 -32.87
C ARG A 23 -1.43 -29.06 -33.71
N ASN A 24 -2.34 -28.29 -34.31
CA ASN A 24 -1.98 -27.21 -35.22
C ASN A 24 -1.63 -25.89 -34.51
N ASN A 25 -1.78 -25.82 -33.19
CA ASN A 25 -1.58 -24.59 -32.43
C ASN A 25 -0.69 -24.84 -31.21
N GLU A 26 0.40 -24.08 -31.10
CA GLU A 26 1.30 -24.16 -29.95
C GLU A 26 0.63 -23.74 -28.63
N SER A 27 -0.33 -22.82 -28.70
CA SER A 27 -1.08 -22.32 -27.55
C SER A 27 -2.55 -22.09 -27.87
N ILE A 28 -3.40 -22.48 -26.93
CA ILE A 28 -4.85 -22.32 -26.95
C ILE A 28 -5.25 -21.38 -25.81
N ALA A 29 -6.17 -20.46 -26.08
CA ALA A 29 -6.90 -19.72 -25.05
C ALA A 29 -8.35 -20.21 -25.05
N LEU A 30 -8.78 -20.84 -23.96
CA LEU A 30 -10.16 -21.27 -23.79
C LEU A 30 -10.91 -20.28 -22.89
N GLU A 31 -12.00 -19.73 -23.42
CA GLU A 31 -12.94 -18.88 -22.69
C GLU A 31 -14.08 -19.74 -22.13
N ILE A 32 -14.26 -19.72 -20.82
CA ILE A 32 -15.29 -20.44 -20.07
C ILE A 32 -16.22 -19.39 -19.45
N PRO A 33 -17.51 -19.35 -19.81
CA PRO A 33 -18.41 -18.31 -19.32
C PRO A 33 -18.77 -18.51 -17.85
N PHE A 34 -19.01 -17.39 -17.18
CA PHE A 34 -19.81 -17.34 -15.96
C PHE A 34 -21.21 -16.89 -16.36
N ASP A 35 -22.21 -17.75 -16.17
CA ASP A 35 -23.58 -17.49 -16.61
C ASP A 35 -24.36 -16.62 -15.62
N SER A 36 -23.96 -16.65 -14.35
CA SER A 36 -24.66 -16.07 -13.21
C SER A 36 -24.02 -14.76 -12.72
N ILE A 37 -22.69 -14.63 -12.83
CA ILE A 37 -21.96 -13.46 -12.29
C ILE A 37 -22.38 -12.16 -13.00
N ASN A 38 -22.71 -11.13 -12.22
CA ASN A 38 -23.27 -9.82 -12.62
C ASN A 38 -24.70 -9.88 -13.20
N VAL A 39 -25.37 -11.02 -13.16
CA VAL A 39 -26.72 -11.22 -13.70
C VAL A 39 -27.71 -11.57 -12.60
N THR A 40 -27.32 -12.45 -11.67
CA THR A 40 -28.13 -12.86 -10.51
C THR A 40 -27.56 -12.32 -9.21
N ASN A 41 -28.39 -12.29 -8.16
CA ASN A 41 -27.99 -12.03 -6.78
C ASN A 41 -28.01 -13.30 -5.92
N SER A 42 -28.33 -14.47 -6.49
CA SER A 42 -28.25 -15.75 -5.76
C SER A 42 -26.79 -16.18 -5.62
N ASN A 43 -26.39 -16.43 -4.39
CA ASN A 43 -25.04 -16.93 -4.10
C ASN A 43 -24.91 -18.41 -4.47
N LEU A 44 -26.02 -19.15 -4.52
CA LEU A 44 -26.04 -20.52 -5.05
C LEU A 44 -25.70 -20.54 -6.54
N ASP A 45 -26.36 -19.73 -7.34
CA ASP A 45 -26.06 -19.63 -8.77
C ASP A 45 -24.58 -19.22 -8.98
N ILE A 46 -24.10 -18.22 -8.23
CA ILE A 46 -22.72 -17.73 -8.34
C ILE A 46 -21.69 -18.76 -7.88
N MET A 47 -21.93 -19.48 -6.78
CA MET A 47 -20.98 -20.52 -6.33
C MET A 47 -20.93 -21.69 -7.32
N MET A 48 -22.08 -22.07 -7.91
CA MET A 48 -22.15 -23.15 -8.90
C MET A 48 -21.34 -22.81 -10.16
N ASP A 49 -21.42 -21.57 -10.62
CA ASP A 49 -20.56 -21.00 -11.65
C ASP A 49 -19.06 -21.19 -11.32
N TYR A 50 -18.63 -20.81 -10.10
CA TYR A 50 -17.21 -20.93 -9.71
C TYR A 50 -16.73 -22.38 -9.64
N ILE A 51 -17.52 -23.30 -9.07
CA ILE A 51 -17.11 -24.71 -8.95
C ILE A 51 -17.03 -25.38 -10.32
N GLU A 52 -17.97 -25.08 -11.23
CA GLU A 52 -17.98 -25.62 -12.59
C GLU A 52 -16.79 -25.10 -13.41
N VAL A 53 -16.55 -23.79 -13.39
CA VAL A 53 -15.39 -23.19 -14.06
C VAL A 53 -14.08 -23.73 -13.48
N SER A 54 -14.02 -23.97 -12.17
CA SER A 54 -12.86 -24.58 -11.53
C SER A 54 -12.65 -26.03 -11.96
N PHE A 55 -13.70 -26.85 -11.99
CA PHE A 55 -13.64 -28.24 -12.46
C PHE A 55 -13.06 -28.32 -13.88
N ILE A 56 -13.58 -27.49 -14.79
CA ILE A 56 -13.11 -27.44 -16.18
C ILE A 56 -11.64 -26.98 -16.23
N SER A 57 -11.29 -25.92 -15.51
CA SER A 57 -9.96 -25.33 -15.53
C SER A 57 -8.90 -26.28 -14.96
N GLU A 58 -9.16 -26.92 -13.81
CA GLU A 58 -8.27 -27.92 -13.23
C GLU A 58 -8.11 -29.15 -14.13
N GLY A 59 -9.20 -29.59 -14.78
CA GLY A 59 -9.14 -30.64 -15.78
C GLY A 59 -8.25 -30.29 -16.98
N ILE A 60 -8.24 -29.02 -17.40
CA ILE A 60 -7.31 -28.52 -18.42
C ILE A 60 -5.87 -28.55 -17.89
N ALA A 61 -5.61 -28.04 -16.70
CA ALA A 61 -4.27 -28.01 -16.11
C ALA A 61 -3.66 -29.41 -15.93
N LYS A 62 -4.48 -30.42 -15.65
CA LYS A 62 -4.04 -31.83 -15.56
C LYS A 62 -3.40 -32.36 -16.85
N PHE A 63 -3.77 -31.83 -18.01
CA PHE A 63 -3.33 -32.33 -19.32
C PHE A 63 -2.54 -31.30 -20.15
N SER A 64 -2.21 -30.15 -19.58
CA SER A 64 -1.60 -29.03 -20.30
C SER A 64 -0.55 -28.27 -19.47
N GLU A 65 0.20 -27.37 -20.11
CA GLU A 65 0.98 -26.34 -19.44
C GLU A 65 0.18 -25.06 -19.38
N ILE A 66 -0.08 -24.53 -18.19
CA ILE A 66 -0.76 -23.23 -18.05
C ILE A 66 0.23 -22.10 -18.35
N ILE A 67 -0.15 -21.20 -19.27
CA ILE A 67 0.64 -20.02 -19.66
C ILE A 67 0.18 -18.81 -18.84
N ASN A 68 -1.11 -18.53 -18.85
CA ASN A 68 -1.74 -17.47 -18.07
C ASN A 68 -3.24 -17.76 -17.88
N TYR A 69 -3.86 -17.05 -16.96
CA TYR A 69 -5.29 -17.11 -16.74
C TYR A 69 -5.80 -15.78 -16.18
N GLY A 70 -7.12 -15.57 -16.24
CA GLY A 70 -7.77 -14.43 -15.61
C GLY A 70 -9.20 -14.22 -16.09
N ASN A 71 -9.88 -13.28 -15.44
CA ASN A 71 -11.21 -12.87 -15.82
C ASN A 71 -11.18 -11.93 -17.02
N ALA A 72 -12.14 -12.10 -17.93
CA ALA A 72 -12.36 -11.21 -19.06
C ALA A 72 -13.84 -10.83 -19.13
N VAL A 73 -14.09 -9.56 -19.43
CA VAL A 73 -15.43 -9.06 -19.76
C VAL A 73 -15.77 -9.56 -21.16
N ARG A 74 -16.75 -10.45 -21.26
CA ARG A 74 -17.20 -11.04 -22.52
C ARG A 74 -18.07 -10.06 -23.29
N ASP A 75 -19.02 -9.44 -22.61
CA ASP A 75 -19.83 -8.33 -23.09
C ASP A 75 -20.22 -7.41 -21.91
N LYS A 76 -21.16 -6.48 -22.10
CA LYS A 76 -21.49 -5.45 -21.10
C LYS A 76 -21.80 -5.99 -19.70
N TYR A 77 -22.31 -7.21 -19.58
CA TYR A 77 -22.72 -7.79 -18.29
C TYR A 77 -22.03 -9.13 -18.00
N TYR A 78 -21.73 -9.93 -19.01
CA TYR A 78 -21.21 -11.29 -18.79
C TYR A 78 -19.69 -11.31 -18.59
N LEU A 79 -19.26 -12.05 -17.57
CA LEU A 79 -17.86 -12.36 -17.31
C LEU A 79 -17.51 -13.74 -17.86
N SER A 80 -16.23 -13.97 -18.12
CA SER A 80 -15.69 -15.28 -18.48
C SER A 80 -14.31 -15.47 -17.88
N PHE A 81 -13.98 -16.70 -17.55
CA PHE A 81 -12.63 -17.09 -17.17
C PHE A 81 -11.87 -17.54 -18.42
N ILE A 82 -10.70 -16.98 -18.65
CA ILE A 82 -9.83 -17.37 -19.77
C ILE A 82 -8.65 -18.14 -19.21
N VAL A 83 -8.42 -19.35 -19.76
CA VAL A 83 -7.21 -20.14 -19.49
C VAL A 83 -6.43 -20.27 -20.79
N SER A 84 -5.21 -19.73 -20.81
CA SER A 84 -4.27 -19.96 -21.91
C SER A 84 -3.30 -21.07 -21.56
N PHE A 85 -3.14 -22.05 -22.44
CA PHE A 85 -2.35 -23.24 -22.17
C PHE A 85 -1.67 -23.81 -23.43
N LYS A 86 -0.62 -24.61 -23.21
CA LYS A 86 -0.01 -25.49 -24.22
C LYS A 86 -0.49 -26.93 -24.02
N PRO A 87 -1.20 -27.53 -24.99
CA PRO A 87 -1.62 -28.93 -24.88
C PRO A 87 -0.43 -29.89 -24.70
N LYS A 88 -0.46 -30.78 -23.70
CA LYS A 88 0.54 -31.86 -23.53
C LYS A 88 -0.04 -33.23 -23.87
N GLN A 89 -1.10 -33.63 -23.16
CA GLN A 89 -1.80 -34.89 -23.41
C GLN A 89 -3.01 -34.66 -24.31
N ILE A 90 -2.75 -34.29 -25.58
CA ILE A 90 -3.75 -33.80 -26.55
C ILE A 90 -5.03 -34.65 -26.57
N GLN A 91 -4.90 -35.98 -26.69
CA GLN A 91 -6.06 -36.87 -26.78
C GLN A 91 -6.94 -36.82 -25.53
N LYS A 92 -6.33 -36.85 -24.34
CA LYS A 92 -7.06 -36.81 -23.06
C LYS A 92 -7.68 -35.44 -22.83
N LEU A 93 -6.95 -34.37 -23.17
CA LEU A 93 -7.43 -33.00 -23.06
C LEU A 93 -8.63 -32.74 -23.98
N ALA A 94 -8.53 -33.14 -25.25
CA ALA A 94 -9.63 -33.01 -26.19
C ALA A 94 -10.85 -33.83 -25.76
N ASN A 95 -10.63 -35.06 -25.28
CA ASN A 95 -11.72 -35.88 -24.75
C ASN A 95 -12.40 -35.24 -23.54
N PHE A 96 -11.63 -34.70 -22.61
CA PHE A 96 -12.15 -34.00 -21.44
C PHE A 96 -12.96 -32.77 -21.83
N ILE A 97 -12.38 -31.85 -22.63
CA ILE A 97 -13.07 -30.61 -23.03
C ILE A 97 -14.30 -30.91 -23.86
N TYR A 98 -14.18 -31.77 -24.88
CA TYR A 98 -15.30 -32.07 -25.78
C TYR A 98 -16.47 -32.72 -25.03
N ARG A 99 -16.19 -33.74 -24.19
CA ARG A 99 -17.22 -34.43 -23.41
C ARG A 99 -17.95 -33.47 -22.47
N ASN A 100 -17.22 -32.68 -21.70
CA ASN A 100 -17.85 -31.80 -20.72
C ASN A 100 -18.55 -30.60 -21.40
N SER A 101 -18.07 -30.11 -22.55
CA SER A 101 -18.74 -29.02 -23.28
C SER A 101 -20.13 -29.38 -23.82
N LYS A 102 -20.48 -30.67 -23.83
CA LYS A 102 -21.82 -31.14 -24.17
C LYS A 102 -22.89 -30.58 -23.24
N SER A 103 -22.58 -30.36 -21.96
CA SER A 103 -23.55 -29.84 -20.98
C SER A 103 -24.09 -28.46 -21.37
N CYS A 104 -23.35 -27.69 -22.18
CA CYS A 104 -23.73 -26.37 -22.67
C CYS A 104 -24.45 -26.37 -24.04
N SER A 105 -24.59 -27.54 -24.68
CA SER A 105 -25.12 -27.68 -26.04
C SER A 105 -26.56 -27.16 -26.15
N LYS A 106 -26.93 -26.67 -27.34
CA LYS A 106 -28.35 -26.37 -27.67
C LYS A 106 -28.94 -27.34 -28.69
N LYS A 107 -28.15 -28.29 -29.18
CA LYS A 107 -28.63 -29.36 -30.06
C LYS A 107 -29.59 -30.24 -29.24
N ASN A 108 -30.85 -30.37 -29.70
CA ASN A 108 -31.97 -31.06 -29.04
C ASN A 108 -31.81 -32.59 -28.86
N GLU A 109 -30.58 -33.09 -28.76
CA GLU A 109 -30.23 -34.49 -28.51
C GLU A 109 -29.56 -34.61 -27.13
N PHE A 110 -30.20 -34.08 -26.09
CA PHE A 110 -29.69 -34.25 -24.72
C PHE A 110 -30.08 -35.62 -24.19
N ASP A 111 -29.08 -36.47 -23.98
CA ASP A 111 -29.20 -37.66 -23.16
C ASP A 111 -29.15 -37.22 -21.68
N GLU A 112 -30.27 -37.36 -20.96
CA GLU A 112 -30.36 -37.04 -19.52
C GLU A 112 -29.28 -37.76 -18.70
N SER A 113 -28.84 -38.95 -19.15
CA SER A 113 -27.79 -39.71 -18.47
C SER A 113 -26.41 -39.04 -18.58
N GLU A 114 -26.09 -38.39 -19.70
CA GLU A 114 -24.84 -37.64 -19.87
C GLU A 114 -24.80 -36.38 -19.00
N LEU A 115 -25.94 -35.68 -18.86
CA LEU A 115 -26.05 -34.52 -17.99
C LEU A 115 -25.97 -34.91 -16.50
N PHE A 116 -26.59 -36.04 -16.13
CA PHE A 116 -26.49 -36.59 -14.79
C PHE A 116 -25.03 -36.93 -14.46
N GLU A 117 -24.33 -37.62 -15.36
CA GLU A 117 -22.91 -37.94 -15.17
C GLU A 117 -22.04 -36.68 -15.04
N TYR A 118 -22.32 -35.64 -15.84
CA TYR A 118 -21.61 -34.36 -15.71
C TYR A 118 -21.75 -33.75 -14.30
N ARG A 119 -22.98 -33.73 -13.78
CA ARG A 119 -23.27 -33.19 -12.44
C ARG A 119 -22.62 -34.04 -11.33
N GLU A 120 -22.68 -35.36 -11.45
CA GLU A 120 -22.00 -36.27 -10.50
C GLU A 120 -20.49 -36.03 -10.47
N ASN A 121 -19.85 -35.78 -11.62
CA ASN A 121 -18.42 -35.47 -11.67
C ASN A 121 -18.08 -34.15 -10.94
N ILE A 122 -18.96 -33.14 -11.01
CA ILE A 122 -18.79 -31.88 -10.27
C ILE A 122 -18.96 -32.12 -8.77
N VAL A 123 -19.96 -32.89 -8.35
CA VAL A 123 -20.16 -33.25 -6.93
C VAL A 123 -18.98 -34.04 -6.38
N GLU A 124 -18.45 -35.00 -7.16
CA GLU A 124 -17.24 -35.74 -6.77
C GLU A 124 -16.05 -34.78 -6.63
N TYR A 125 -15.88 -33.85 -7.57
CA TYR A 125 -14.82 -32.83 -7.50
C TYR A 125 -14.97 -31.92 -6.27
N GLU A 126 -16.19 -31.46 -5.97
CA GLU A 126 -16.51 -30.64 -4.79
C GLU A 126 -16.17 -31.36 -3.48
N SER A 127 -16.42 -32.67 -3.41
CA SER A 127 -16.08 -33.48 -2.22
C SER A 127 -14.57 -33.55 -1.93
N GLN A 128 -13.72 -33.22 -2.92
CA GLN A 128 -12.27 -33.33 -2.84
C GLN A 128 -11.57 -31.99 -2.55
N LEU A 129 -12.31 -30.87 -2.45
CA LEU A 129 -11.74 -29.52 -2.35
C LEU A 129 -10.77 -29.31 -1.18
N GLU A 130 -10.94 -30.02 -0.08
CA GLU A 130 -10.02 -29.90 1.07
C GLU A 130 -8.75 -30.76 0.90
N ASN A 131 -8.81 -31.73 -0.01
CA ASN A 131 -7.87 -32.83 -0.11
C ASN A 131 -6.90 -32.71 -1.30
N VAL A 132 -7.12 -31.79 -2.22
CA VAL A 132 -6.30 -31.62 -3.43
C VAL A 132 -5.52 -30.29 -3.43
N GLU A 133 -4.40 -30.26 -4.14
CA GLU A 133 -3.68 -29.02 -4.46
C GLU A 133 -4.15 -28.49 -5.82
N PHE A 134 -4.51 -27.21 -5.87
CA PHE A 134 -5.13 -26.58 -7.03
C PHE A 134 -4.15 -25.72 -7.83
N TYR A 135 -4.28 -25.74 -9.16
CA TYR A 135 -3.64 -24.77 -10.03
C TYR A 135 -4.30 -23.39 -9.95
N PHE A 136 -5.62 -23.35 -9.76
CA PHE A 136 -6.45 -22.14 -9.73
C PHE A 136 -7.15 -21.96 -8.37
N PRO A 137 -6.39 -21.78 -7.26
CA PRO A 137 -6.98 -21.67 -5.93
C PRO A 137 -7.98 -20.51 -5.78
N ASP A 138 -7.83 -19.43 -6.56
CA ASP A 138 -8.71 -18.26 -6.51
C ASP A 138 -10.16 -18.59 -6.89
N LEU A 139 -10.38 -19.55 -7.80
CA LEU A 139 -11.72 -20.00 -8.19
C LEU A 139 -12.40 -20.74 -7.03
N ILE A 140 -11.65 -21.60 -6.33
CA ILE A 140 -12.16 -22.34 -5.17
C ILE A 140 -12.43 -21.41 -4.00
N ASP A 141 -11.54 -20.44 -3.74
CA ASP A 141 -11.78 -19.46 -2.68
C ASP A 141 -12.97 -18.54 -3.03
N SER A 142 -13.22 -18.27 -4.32
CA SER A 142 -14.41 -17.53 -4.76
C SER A 142 -15.69 -18.37 -4.61
N TYR A 143 -15.65 -19.68 -4.86
CA TYR A 143 -16.74 -20.60 -4.53
C TYR A 143 -17.06 -20.54 -3.03
N TYR A 144 -16.05 -20.69 -2.16
CA TYR A 144 -16.27 -20.64 -0.72
C TYR A 144 -16.75 -19.26 -0.23
N ALA A 145 -16.30 -18.17 -0.85
CA ALA A 145 -16.77 -16.83 -0.52
C ALA A 145 -18.30 -16.70 -0.69
N ASN A 146 -18.87 -17.32 -1.72
CA ASN A 146 -20.31 -17.28 -1.97
C ASN A 146 -21.05 -18.31 -1.10
N LEU A 147 -20.52 -19.53 -0.96
CA LEU A 147 -21.11 -20.56 -0.10
C LEU A 147 -21.21 -20.11 1.36
N VAL A 148 -20.10 -19.63 1.93
CA VAL A 148 -19.98 -19.33 3.36
C VAL A 148 -20.75 -18.07 3.76
N ASN A 149 -20.77 -17.04 2.91
CA ASN A 149 -21.41 -15.78 3.28
C ASN A 149 -22.93 -15.76 3.07
N ALA A 150 -23.46 -16.59 2.18
CA ALA A 150 -24.91 -16.60 1.90
C ALA A 150 -25.44 -17.93 1.35
N GLY A 151 -24.65 -18.68 0.57
CA GLY A 151 -25.11 -19.94 -0.04
C GLY A 151 -25.65 -20.95 0.98
N TYR A 152 -25.01 -21.10 2.14
CA TYR A 152 -25.55 -21.97 3.20
C TYR A 152 -26.95 -21.58 3.67
N PHE A 153 -27.24 -20.29 3.78
CA PHE A 153 -28.56 -19.81 4.21
C PHE A 153 -29.61 -19.97 3.11
N GLU A 154 -29.21 -19.77 1.85
CA GLU A 154 -30.07 -20.07 0.70
C GLU A 154 -30.42 -21.57 0.64
N ILE A 155 -29.46 -22.47 0.85
CA ILE A 155 -29.72 -23.92 0.95
C ILE A 155 -30.59 -24.24 2.17
N ALA A 156 -30.27 -23.68 3.33
CA ALA A 156 -30.96 -23.99 4.57
C ALA A 156 -32.44 -23.57 4.52
N ALA A 157 -32.76 -22.48 3.81
CA ALA A 157 -34.13 -22.03 3.59
C ALA A 157 -35.01 -23.04 2.82
N ASP A 158 -34.42 -23.94 2.03
CA ASP A 158 -35.15 -25.04 1.39
C ASP A 158 -35.54 -26.15 2.39
N PHE A 159 -34.92 -26.19 3.58
CA PHE A 159 -35.23 -27.10 4.68
C PHE A 159 -36.15 -26.42 5.71
N THR A 160 -37.43 -26.27 5.36
CA THR A 160 -38.42 -25.47 6.12
C THR A 160 -38.55 -25.78 7.63
N ASP A 161 -38.22 -27.00 8.07
CA ASP A 161 -38.32 -27.41 9.49
C ASP A 161 -36.94 -27.67 10.15
N ASP A 162 -35.84 -27.58 9.41
CA ASP A 162 -34.51 -28.07 9.82
C ASP A 162 -33.35 -27.11 9.44
N GLU A 163 -33.63 -25.84 9.13
CA GLU A 163 -32.62 -24.82 8.78
C GLU A 163 -31.47 -24.75 9.81
N ASP A 164 -31.80 -24.61 11.09
CA ASP A 164 -30.81 -24.55 12.18
C ASP A 164 -29.97 -25.83 12.26
N LYS A 165 -30.60 -26.98 12.02
CA LYS A 165 -29.93 -28.28 12.10
C LYS A 165 -28.92 -28.46 10.97
N TYR A 166 -29.28 -28.08 9.74
CA TYR A 166 -28.37 -28.09 8.61
C TYR A 166 -27.13 -27.21 8.87
N LEU A 167 -27.35 -25.98 9.33
CA LEU A 167 -26.27 -25.05 9.66
C LEU A 167 -25.39 -25.56 10.81
N GLU A 168 -26.00 -26.16 11.84
CA GLU A 168 -25.27 -26.77 12.96
C GLU A 168 -24.38 -27.94 12.51
N GLU A 169 -24.87 -28.81 11.63
CA GLU A 169 -24.10 -29.93 11.07
C GLU A 169 -22.92 -29.43 10.24
N GLU A 170 -23.14 -28.45 9.37
CA GLU A 170 -22.09 -27.83 8.54
C GLU A 170 -21.03 -27.12 9.40
N PHE A 171 -21.43 -26.31 10.38
CA PHE A 171 -20.49 -25.61 11.27
C PHE A 171 -19.82 -26.54 12.28
N LYS A 172 -20.38 -27.71 12.56
CA LYS A 172 -19.67 -28.73 13.35
C LYS A 172 -18.53 -29.36 12.54
N LYS A 173 -18.75 -29.56 11.24
CA LYS A 173 -17.73 -30.06 10.31
C LYS A 173 -16.67 -29.00 10.02
N TYR A 174 -17.09 -27.76 9.82
CA TYR A 174 -16.26 -26.63 9.43
C TYR A 174 -16.50 -25.41 10.34
N PRO A 175 -15.93 -25.40 11.56
CA PRO A 175 -16.25 -24.41 12.57
C PRO A 175 -15.82 -22.97 12.22
N GLU A 176 -14.86 -22.79 11.32
CA GLU A 176 -14.45 -21.49 10.79
C GLU A 176 -15.54 -20.82 9.95
N ARG A 177 -16.39 -21.60 9.28
CA ARG A 177 -17.43 -21.10 8.38
C ARG A 177 -18.53 -20.34 9.14
N LYS A 178 -18.77 -20.71 10.40
CA LYS A 178 -19.63 -19.94 11.33
C LYS A 178 -19.19 -18.49 11.49
N PHE A 179 -17.89 -18.25 11.36
CA PHE A 179 -17.31 -16.91 11.47
C PHE A 179 -17.05 -16.29 10.10
N GLY A 180 -17.58 -16.83 9.00
CA GLY A 180 -17.37 -16.29 7.66
C GLY A 180 -15.97 -16.55 7.08
N PHE A 181 -15.21 -17.50 7.64
CA PHE A 181 -13.89 -17.88 7.15
C PHE A 181 -13.92 -19.26 6.52
N TRP A 182 -12.96 -19.54 5.65
CA TRP A 182 -12.66 -20.88 5.15
C TRP A 182 -11.15 -21.05 5.01
N LYS A 183 -10.70 -22.30 4.97
CA LYS A 183 -9.30 -22.60 4.68
C LYS A 183 -9.02 -22.29 3.21
N SER A 184 -8.02 -21.45 2.93
CA SER A 184 -7.71 -21.09 1.55
C SER A 184 -7.24 -22.31 0.75
N ALA A 185 -7.74 -22.46 -0.47
CA ALA A 185 -7.31 -23.50 -1.42
C ALA A 185 -5.81 -23.40 -1.77
N ALA A 186 -5.21 -22.21 -1.63
CA ALA A 186 -3.78 -22.02 -1.81
C ALA A 186 -2.93 -22.59 -0.66
N SER A 187 -3.53 -23.00 0.45
CA SER A 187 -2.82 -23.48 1.64
C SER A 187 -1.84 -24.63 1.35
N LYS A 188 -2.23 -25.57 0.49
CA LYS A 188 -1.39 -26.74 0.15
C LYS A 188 -0.18 -26.35 -0.70
N LYS A 189 -0.44 -25.61 -1.78
CA LYS A 189 0.59 -25.06 -2.67
C LYS A 189 1.61 -24.22 -1.91
N LEU A 190 1.14 -23.38 -0.98
CA LEU A 190 1.97 -22.50 -0.16
C LEU A 190 2.54 -23.17 1.10
N LYS A 191 2.20 -24.45 1.34
CA LYS A 191 2.58 -25.22 2.54
C LYS A 191 2.31 -24.46 3.84
N SER A 192 1.22 -23.72 3.87
CA SER A 192 0.83 -22.82 4.95
C SER A 192 -0.66 -22.98 5.19
N ASN A 193 -1.07 -23.43 6.38
CA ASN A 193 -2.49 -23.49 6.71
C ASN A 193 -2.96 -22.09 7.15
N PHE A 194 -3.63 -21.37 6.27
CA PHE A 194 -4.23 -20.07 6.57
C PHE A 194 -5.68 -20.01 6.12
N PHE A 195 -6.42 -19.09 6.74
CA PHE A 195 -7.85 -18.94 6.55
C PHE A 195 -8.13 -17.58 5.97
N VAL A 196 -9.10 -17.51 5.09
CA VAL A 196 -9.47 -16.28 4.39
C VAL A 196 -10.97 -16.06 4.54
N SER A 197 -11.36 -14.80 4.42
CA SER A 197 -12.73 -14.33 4.29
C SER A 197 -12.74 -13.25 3.21
N THR A 198 -13.92 -12.71 2.89
CA THR A 198 -14.06 -11.56 1.98
C THR A 198 -13.34 -10.31 2.50
N ASP A 199 -13.24 -10.14 3.82
CA ASP A 199 -12.77 -8.90 4.44
C ASP A 199 -11.37 -9.02 5.07
N SER A 200 -11.01 -10.22 5.52
CA SER A 200 -9.79 -10.42 6.31
C SER A 200 -9.24 -11.83 6.25
N TRP A 201 -7.95 -11.99 6.53
CA TRP A 201 -7.28 -13.29 6.58
C TRP A 201 -6.72 -13.57 7.98
N ILE A 202 -6.62 -14.85 8.34
CA ILE A 202 -6.03 -15.37 9.57
C ILE A 202 -4.84 -16.26 9.19
N ILE A 203 -3.63 -15.85 9.56
CA ILE A 203 -2.40 -16.56 9.24
C ILE A 203 -1.67 -16.89 10.55
N PRO A 204 -1.42 -18.17 10.87
CA PRO A 204 -0.60 -18.54 12.03
C PRO A 204 0.82 -17.94 12.00
N ILE A 205 1.32 -17.54 13.17
CA ILE A 205 2.57 -16.77 13.30
C ILE A 205 3.82 -17.52 12.81
N ASN A 206 3.75 -18.85 12.79
CA ASN A 206 4.81 -19.73 12.30
C ASN A 206 4.96 -19.70 10.77
N TYR A 207 4.04 -19.04 10.06
CA TYR A 207 4.14 -18.83 8.61
C TYR A 207 4.60 -17.41 8.27
N ASN A 208 5.23 -17.28 7.10
CA ASN A 208 5.68 -15.99 6.59
C ASN A 208 4.53 -15.24 5.90
N VAL A 209 3.90 -14.32 6.63
CA VAL A 209 2.80 -13.48 6.13
C VAL A 209 3.16 -12.71 4.86
N ILE A 210 4.38 -12.19 4.75
CA ILE A 210 4.81 -11.41 3.59
C ILE A 210 4.89 -12.31 2.35
N LYS A 211 5.39 -13.54 2.51
CA LYS A 211 5.43 -14.53 1.42
C LYS A 211 4.03 -14.88 0.94
N ILE A 212 3.11 -15.19 1.87
CA ILE A 212 1.72 -15.54 1.56
C ILE A 212 1.03 -14.39 0.81
N LEU A 213 1.16 -13.16 1.30
CA LEU A 213 0.65 -11.98 0.60
C LEU A 213 1.22 -11.89 -0.82
N SER A 214 2.54 -12.02 -0.97
CA SER A 214 3.17 -11.86 -2.28
C SER A 214 2.79 -12.95 -3.30
N GLU A 215 2.61 -14.19 -2.84
CA GLU A 215 2.32 -15.32 -3.73
C GLU A 215 0.83 -15.50 -4.00
N TYR A 216 -0.05 -15.04 -3.09
CA TYR A 216 -1.49 -15.25 -3.21
C TYR A 216 -2.28 -14.01 -3.63
N SER A 217 -2.01 -12.84 -3.04
CA SER A 217 -2.76 -11.62 -3.37
C SER A 217 -2.25 -10.88 -4.61
N GLY A 218 -1.28 -11.44 -5.35
CA GLY A 218 -0.69 -10.77 -6.51
C GLY A 218 0.11 -9.50 -6.16
N ILE A 219 0.40 -9.30 -4.87
CA ILE A 219 1.26 -8.25 -4.33
C ILE A 219 2.71 -8.59 -4.73
N GLU A 220 3.03 -8.46 -6.01
CA GLU A 220 4.36 -8.74 -6.55
C GLU A 220 5.39 -7.84 -5.88
N ARG A 221 6.33 -8.49 -5.17
CA ARG A 221 7.64 -7.99 -4.71
C ARG A 221 7.85 -6.47 -4.83
N LYS A 222 7.42 -5.70 -3.81
CA LYS A 222 8.04 -4.41 -3.38
C LYS A 222 7.37 -3.69 -2.22
N TYR A 223 6.26 -4.20 -1.67
CA TYR A 223 5.59 -3.51 -0.57
C TYR A 223 6.47 -3.34 0.66
N LYS A 224 6.76 -2.09 1.00
CA LYS A 224 7.30 -1.75 2.31
C LYS A 224 6.18 -1.78 3.33
N ILE A 225 6.14 -2.83 4.14
CA ILE A 225 5.25 -2.93 5.29
C ILE A 225 6.03 -2.48 6.53
N GLY A 226 5.61 -1.36 7.11
CA GLY A 226 6.24 -0.75 8.28
C GLY A 226 5.40 -0.93 9.54
N LYS A 227 6.04 -0.90 10.71
CA LYS A 227 5.33 -0.80 11.98
C LYS A 227 4.45 0.45 11.97
N ALA A 228 3.20 0.29 12.35
CA ALA A 228 2.22 1.34 12.44
C ALA A 228 1.84 1.62 13.90
N GLU A 229 1.56 2.88 14.17
CA GLU A 229 0.98 3.33 15.42
C GLU A 229 -0.54 3.43 15.26
N LYS A 230 -1.26 3.07 16.32
CA LYS A 230 -2.73 3.16 16.40
C LYS A 230 -3.10 4.25 17.39
N PHE A 231 -3.98 5.16 16.99
CA PHE A 231 -4.60 6.11 17.92
C PHE A 231 -6.05 6.42 17.54
N GLU A 232 -6.82 6.89 18.51
CA GLU A 232 -8.19 7.33 18.30
C GLU A 232 -8.21 8.85 18.10
N PHE A 233 -8.92 9.31 17.08
CA PHE A 233 -9.07 10.73 16.76
C PHE A 233 -10.51 11.02 16.35
N LYS A 234 -11.21 11.87 17.11
CA LYS A 234 -12.64 12.19 16.92
C LYS A 234 -13.55 10.97 16.77
N GLY A 235 -13.28 9.92 17.56
CA GLY A 235 -14.05 8.68 17.54
C GLY A 235 -13.78 7.78 16.33
N LYS A 236 -12.75 8.08 15.53
CA LYS A 236 -12.26 7.21 14.46
C LYS A 236 -10.87 6.67 14.80
N THR A 237 -10.63 5.41 14.48
CA THR A 237 -9.31 4.79 14.62
C THR A 237 -8.42 5.14 13.44
N LEU A 238 -7.26 5.74 13.73
CA LEU A 238 -6.21 6.08 12.77
C LEU A 238 -5.05 5.11 12.93
N PHE A 239 -4.58 4.57 11.81
CA PHE A 239 -3.32 3.86 11.71
C PHE A 239 -2.34 4.67 10.88
N THR A 240 -1.12 4.87 11.38
CA THR A 240 -0.10 5.62 10.62
C THR A 240 1.28 5.02 10.79
N ASN A 241 2.09 5.14 9.75
CA ASN A 241 3.52 4.88 9.77
C ASN A 241 4.25 6.00 9.01
N GLN A 242 5.55 5.83 8.77
CA GLN A 242 6.38 6.80 8.05
C GLN A 242 6.02 6.98 6.55
N TYR A 243 5.13 6.16 6.00
CA TYR A 243 4.76 6.16 4.58
C TYR A 243 3.34 6.70 4.35
N CYS A 244 2.39 6.37 5.23
CA CYS A 244 0.98 6.68 5.05
C CYS A 244 0.20 6.76 6.37
N ALA A 245 -1.04 7.22 6.26
CA ALA A 245 -2.04 7.16 7.32
C ALA A 245 -3.39 6.74 6.74
N VAL A 246 -4.14 5.93 7.48
CA VAL A 246 -5.43 5.37 7.04
C VAL A 246 -6.48 5.42 8.15
N TRP A 247 -7.72 5.74 7.79
CA TRP A 247 -8.87 5.57 8.66
C TRP A 247 -9.38 4.13 8.54
N HIS A 248 -9.40 3.39 9.64
CA HIS A 248 -10.00 2.07 9.61
C HIS A 248 -10.51 1.63 10.99
N ASN A 249 -11.77 1.24 11.07
CA ASN A 249 -12.29 0.59 12.27
C ASN A 249 -12.12 -0.93 12.13
N VAL A 250 -11.02 -1.48 12.65
CA VAL A 250 -10.78 -2.93 12.64
C VAL A 250 -11.55 -3.69 13.72
N LYS A 251 -12.32 -3.03 14.60
CA LYS A 251 -12.72 -3.63 15.87
C LYS A 251 -13.65 -4.82 15.70
N SER A 252 -14.67 -4.71 14.85
CA SER A 252 -15.66 -5.77 14.59
C SER A 252 -15.00 -6.96 13.89
N GLU A 253 -14.24 -6.69 12.83
CA GLU A 253 -13.64 -7.69 11.95
C GLU A 253 -12.51 -8.41 12.69
N LEU A 254 -11.68 -7.67 13.45
CA LEU A 254 -10.65 -8.27 14.30
C LEU A 254 -11.26 -9.14 15.40
N SER A 255 -12.38 -8.72 16.01
CA SER A 255 -13.07 -9.56 17.00
C SER A 255 -13.62 -10.84 16.37
N LYS A 256 -14.23 -10.74 15.18
CA LYS A 256 -14.73 -11.88 14.41
C LYS A 256 -13.59 -12.85 14.05
N ALA A 257 -12.49 -12.32 13.51
CA ALA A 257 -11.30 -13.09 13.15
C ALA A 257 -10.62 -13.75 14.37
N ARG A 258 -10.49 -13.03 15.49
CA ARG A 258 -9.96 -13.59 16.74
C ARG A 258 -10.85 -14.70 17.30
N ASN A 259 -12.17 -14.49 17.30
CA ASN A 259 -13.11 -15.51 17.74
C ASN A 259 -13.04 -16.75 16.85
N CYS A 260 -12.92 -16.57 15.53
CA CYS A 260 -12.66 -17.68 14.62
C CYS A 260 -11.37 -18.40 15.01
N ALA A 261 -10.25 -17.70 15.09
CA ALA A 261 -8.95 -18.27 15.42
C ALA A 261 -8.97 -19.04 16.75
N ILE A 262 -9.59 -18.50 17.80
CA ILE A 262 -9.69 -19.14 19.13
C ILE A 262 -10.54 -20.42 19.07
N ASN A 263 -11.72 -20.36 18.44
CA ASN A 263 -12.66 -21.49 18.46
C ASN A 263 -12.29 -22.63 17.49
N THR A 264 -11.49 -22.33 16.47
CA THR A 264 -11.17 -23.26 15.38
C THR A 264 -9.71 -23.73 15.45
N LEU A 265 -8.77 -22.80 15.61
CA LEU A 265 -7.33 -23.06 15.62
C LEU A 265 -6.77 -23.15 17.03
N GLY A 266 -7.44 -22.52 17.99
CA GLY A 266 -6.99 -22.35 19.36
C GLY A 266 -7.19 -23.56 20.28
N ARG A 267 -7.78 -24.67 19.80
CA ARG A 267 -7.89 -25.92 20.58
C ARG A 267 -6.53 -26.50 21.02
N PHE A 268 -5.41 -25.99 20.50
CA PHE A 268 -4.06 -26.42 20.83
C PHE A 268 -3.23 -25.43 21.65
N MET A 269 -3.77 -24.26 22.01
CA MET A 269 -3.01 -23.23 22.72
C MET A 269 -3.84 -22.62 23.84
N ALA A 270 -3.35 -22.70 25.08
CA ALA A 270 -3.94 -22.00 26.20
C ALA A 270 -3.78 -20.48 25.95
N PHE A 271 -4.85 -19.82 25.51
CA PHE A 271 -4.85 -18.37 25.29
C PHE A 271 -4.97 -17.65 26.62
N ASP A 272 -3.83 -17.20 27.17
CA ASP A 272 -3.84 -15.94 27.92
C ASP A 272 -4.14 -14.80 26.94
N ALA A 273 -4.81 -13.74 27.40
CA ALA A 273 -5.07 -12.55 26.61
C ALA A 273 -3.79 -12.08 25.88
N PRO A 274 -3.87 -11.65 24.60
CA PRO A 274 -2.69 -11.32 23.81
C PRO A 274 -1.87 -10.23 24.51
N LYS A 275 -0.68 -10.61 25.01
CA LYS A 275 0.20 -9.76 25.83
C LYS A 275 0.65 -8.49 25.11
N THR A 276 0.74 -8.52 23.78
CA THR A 276 1.10 -7.37 22.95
C THR A 276 0.49 -7.50 21.55
N THR A 277 -0.25 -6.47 21.10
CA THR A 277 -0.71 -6.37 19.70
C THR A 277 0.21 -5.39 18.95
N THR A 278 0.74 -5.81 17.81
CA THR A 278 1.54 -4.95 16.91
C THR A 278 0.77 -4.69 15.63
N TYR A 279 0.79 -3.46 15.13
CA TYR A 279 0.17 -3.09 13.87
C TYR A 279 1.25 -2.89 12.81
N LEU A 280 1.03 -3.40 11.60
CA LEU A 280 1.87 -3.17 10.43
C LEU A 280 1.00 -2.63 9.30
N LEU A 281 1.48 -1.62 8.59
CA LEU A 281 0.74 -0.96 7.52
C LEU A 281 1.61 -0.90 6.26
N SER A 282 1.02 -1.19 5.10
CA SER A 282 1.69 -1.06 3.81
C SER A 282 1.97 0.42 3.46
N GLU A 283 3.00 0.68 2.66
CA GLU A 283 3.31 2.03 2.20
C GLU A 283 2.18 2.69 1.38
N PHE A 284 1.33 1.88 0.75
CA PHE A 284 0.18 2.36 0.00
C PHE A 284 -1.07 2.57 0.86
N GLY A 285 -1.12 1.99 2.07
CA GLY A 285 -2.27 2.07 2.97
C GLY A 285 -3.44 1.18 2.55
N ASP A 286 -3.18 0.17 1.72
CA ASP A 286 -4.12 -0.82 1.19
C ASP A 286 -4.13 -2.13 2.00
N VAL A 287 -3.15 -2.37 2.87
CA VAL A 287 -3.05 -3.57 3.72
C VAL A 287 -2.66 -3.20 5.14
N LEU A 288 -3.48 -3.60 6.11
CA LEU A 288 -3.22 -3.50 7.54
C LEU A 288 -3.09 -4.91 8.13
N ILE A 289 -1.98 -5.16 8.81
CA ILE A 289 -1.72 -6.42 9.50
C ILE A 289 -1.73 -6.18 11.00
N VAL A 290 -2.63 -6.86 11.70
CA VAL A 290 -2.64 -6.91 13.16
C VAL A 290 -1.95 -8.20 13.58
N LYS A 291 -0.80 -8.09 14.21
CA LYS A 291 -0.03 -9.20 14.77
C LYS A 291 -0.33 -9.34 16.25
N ASP A 292 -0.70 -10.54 16.69
CA ASP A 292 -0.64 -10.91 18.11
C ASP A 292 0.39 -12.02 18.34
N SER A 293 0.30 -12.72 19.48
CA SER A 293 1.24 -13.77 19.86
C SER A 293 1.18 -15.01 18.95
N PHE A 294 0.05 -15.25 18.29
CA PHE A 294 -0.25 -16.53 17.64
C PHE A 294 -0.64 -16.38 16.18
N PHE A 295 -1.19 -15.23 15.79
CA PHE A 295 -1.70 -15.00 14.44
C PHE A 295 -1.33 -13.61 13.91
N TYR A 296 -1.27 -13.55 12.59
CA TYR A 296 -1.44 -12.34 11.81
C TYR A 296 -2.89 -12.28 11.31
N PHE A 297 -3.54 -11.15 11.54
CA PHE A 297 -4.82 -10.81 10.93
C PHE A 297 -4.56 -9.77 9.85
N VAL A 298 -4.87 -10.10 8.60
CA VAL A 298 -4.66 -9.23 7.45
C VAL A 298 -6.00 -8.61 7.06
N PHE A 299 -6.02 -7.29 6.88
CA PHE A 299 -7.19 -6.54 6.43
C PHE A 299 -6.84 -5.77 5.15
N TYR A 300 -7.73 -5.85 4.15
CA TYR A 300 -7.59 -5.11 2.90
C TYR A 300 -8.40 -3.82 2.97
N LEU A 301 -7.74 -2.70 2.71
CA LEU A 301 -8.28 -1.37 2.92
C LEU A 301 -8.60 -0.71 1.58
N SER A 302 -9.88 -0.48 1.31
CA SER A 302 -10.34 0.26 0.13
C SER A 302 -10.62 1.71 0.48
N ASN A 303 -9.99 2.66 -0.22
CA ASN A 303 -10.21 4.11 -0.07
C ASN A 303 -10.03 4.66 1.36
N ALA A 304 -9.20 4.01 2.18
CA ALA A 304 -8.99 4.37 3.58
C ALA A 304 -7.90 5.44 3.79
N LYS A 305 -7.08 5.70 2.77
CA LYS A 305 -5.91 6.58 2.86
C LYS A 305 -6.33 8.04 3.02
N LEU A 306 -5.73 8.71 4.00
CA LEU A 306 -5.98 10.12 4.25
C LEU A 306 -5.36 11.00 3.15
N ASN A 307 -6.10 12.03 2.76
CA ASN A 307 -5.59 13.07 1.88
C ASN A 307 -4.84 14.17 2.65
N PHE A 308 -4.16 15.06 1.92
CA PHE A 308 -3.35 16.13 2.50
C PHE A 308 -4.15 17.07 3.43
N LYS A 309 -5.42 17.36 3.10
CA LYS A 309 -6.29 18.22 3.92
C LYS A 309 -6.62 17.56 5.25
N GLU A 310 -6.92 16.26 5.25
CA GLU A 310 -7.18 15.49 6.46
C GLU A 310 -5.93 15.38 7.34
N LEU A 311 -4.76 15.10 6.74
CA LEU A 311 -3.49 15.07 7.46
C LEU A 311 -3.16 16.42 8.11
N THR A 312 -3.41 17.52 7.40
CA THR A 312 -3.22 18.88 7.92
C THR A 312 -4.15 19.15 9.10
N ALA A 313 -5.42 18.79 9.00
CA ALA A 313 -6.39 18.96 10.09
C ALA A 313 -6.00 18.17 11.34
N ILE A 314 -5.54 16.93 11.18
CA ILE A 314 -5.04 16.11 12.30
C ILE A 314 -3.81 16.73 12.92
N ARG A 315 -2.83 17.15 12.10
CA ARG A 315 -1.63 17.81 12.59
C ARG A 315 -1.98 19.05 13.42
N ASP A 316 -2.82 19.93 12.87
CA ASP A 316 -3.15 21.21 13.50
C ASP A 316 -3.90 21.01 14.83
N GLU A 317 -4.63 19.89 14.98
CA GLU A 317 -5.33 19.54 16.20
C GLU A 317 -4.46 18.79 17.22
N LEU A 318 -3.53 17.94 16.78
CA LEU A 318 -2.61 17.22 17.67
C LEU A 318 -1.44 18.10 18.12
N ASN A 319 -1.06 19.13 17.36
CA ASN A 319 0.10 19.96 17.63
C ASN A 319 0.00 20.70 18.99
N PRO A 320 -1.12 21.34 19.37
CA PRO A 320 -1.27 21.94 20.69
C PRO A 320 -1.13 20.92 21.83
N THR A 321 -1.62 19.69 21.65
CA THR A 321 -1.44 18.62 22.66
C THR A 321 0.01 18.20 22.77
N TYR A 322 0.71 18.04 21.65
CA TYR A 322 2.15 17.75 21.62
C TYR A 322 2.96 18.85 22.30
N GLU A 323 2.64 20.12 22.04
CA GLU A 323 3.26 21.28 22.69
C GLU A 323 3.02 21.24 24.21
N ASN A 324 1.78 21.06 24.66
CA ASN A 324 1.43 21.00 26.08
C ASN A 324 2.13 19.85 26.82
N VAL A 325 2.19 18.65 26.23
CA VAL A 325 2.89 17.49 26.81
C VAL A 325 4.39 17.77 26.86
N SER A 326 4.95 18.36 25.80
CA SER A 326 6.33 18.82 25.80
C SER A 326 6.56 19.81 26.95
N CYS A 327 5.59 20.68 27.27
CA CYS A 327 5.70 21.60 28.41
C CYS A 327 5.82 20.91 29.75
N ILE A 328 4.94 19.95 29.98
CA ILE A 328 4.92 19.19 31.22
C ILE A 328 6.23 18.40 31.39
N MET A 329 6.78 17.90 30.29
CA MET A 329 8.06 17.17 30.28
C MET A 329 9.29 18.08 30.44
N GLY A 330 9.13 19.40 30.56
CA GLY A 330 10.24 20.36 30.53
C GLY A 330 10.93 20.43 29.17
N LEU A 331 10.26 19.96 28.12
CA LEU A 331 10.69 20.01 26.72
C LEU A 331 10.08 21.20 25.96
N SER A 332 9.30 22.08 26.62
CA SER A 332 8.64 23.23 25.98
C SER A 332 9.37 24.54 26.06
N GLU A 333 10.67 24.53 26.35
CA GLU A 333 11.33 25.81 26.21
C GLU A 333 11.27 26.18 24.73
N GLU A 334 10.69 27.35 24.44
CA GLU A 334 11.32 28.26 23.51
C GLU A 334 12.81 28.14 23.80
N ILE A 335 13.54 27.37 23.00
CA ILE A 335 14.99 27.42 23.05
C ILE A 335 15.31 28.78 22.45
N LYS A 336 15.22 29.83 23.28
CA LYS A 336 15.97 31.06 23.05
C LYS A 336 17.40 30.64 23.11
N LEU A 337 17.96 30.44 21.92
CA LEU A 337 19.34 30.09 21.75
C LEU A 337 20.16 31.12 22.52
N ASP A 338 20.99 30.68 23.45
CA ASP A 338 21.81 31.62 24.22
C ASP A 338 22.92 32.18 23.33
N TRP A 339 22.64 33.34 22.75
CA TRP A 339 23.56 34.11 21.93
C TRP A 339 24.68 34.77 22.75
N SER A 340 24.69 34.67 24.09
CA SER A 340 25.70 35.32 24.95
C SER A 340 27.12 34.79 24.71
N THR A 341 27.24 33.55 24.25
CA THR A 341 28.52 32.87 23.98
C THR A 341 29.00 33.02 22.53
N PHE A 342 28.29 33.81 21.72
CA PHE A 342 28.62 34.05 20.31
C PHE A 342 29.46 35.30 20.13
N ASP A 343 30.43 35.21 19.23
CA ASP A 343 31.13 36.32 18.59
C ASP A 343 30.88 36.28 17.07
N ASP A 344 31.42 37.27 16.35
CA ASP A 344 31.25 37.39 14.90
C ASP A 344 31.69 36.10 14.18
N GLU A 345 32.79 35.49 14.62
CA GLU A 345 33.39 34.31 13.98
C GLU A 345 32.57 33.04 14.24
N LYS A 346 32.11 32.83 15.48
CA LYS A 346 31.24 31.70 15.83
C LYS A 346 29.89 31.83 15.14
N PHE A 347 29.38 33.05 14.95
CA PHE A 347 28.16 33.29 14.19
C PHE A 347 28.31 32.98 12.71
N GLU A 348 29.39 33.43 12.06
CA GLU A 348 29.69 33.09 10.67
C GLU A 348 29.83 31.56 10.47
N GLN A 349 30.46 30.87 11.43
CA GLN A 349 30.56 29.41 11.41
C GLN A 349 29.19 28.73 11.52
N LEU A 350 28.28 29.22 12.37
CA LEU A 350 26.92 28.72 12.43
C LEU A 350 26.18 28.92 11.10
N CYS A 351 26.30 30.11 10.48
CA CYS A 351 25.68 30.40 9.20
C CYS A 351 26.23 29.48 8.09
N TYR A 352 27.53 29.22 8.09
CA TYR A 352 28.17 28.27 7.19
C TYR A 352 27.58 26.87 7.35
N ASP A 353 27.48 26.39 8.59
CA ASP A 353 26.94 25.07 8.89
C ASP A 353 25.44 24.95 8.53
N ILE A 354 24.65 26.02 8.72
CA ILE A 354 23.25 26.09 8.29
C ILE A 354 23.17 25.88 6.77
N LEU A 355 23.97 26.62 6.00
CA LEU A 355 24.01 26.50 4.54
C LEU A 355 24.55 25.13 4.09
N TYR A 356 25.50 24.56 4.81
CA TYR A 356 26.08 23.25 4.54
C TYR A 356 25.04 22.12 4.61
N VAL A 357 24.09 22.19 5.54
CA VAL A 357 23.03 21.19 5.70
C VAL A 357 21.74 21.56 4.96
N HIS A 358 21.69 22.74 4.31
CA HIS A 358 20.48 23.23 3.66
C HIS A 358 20.22 22.50 2.32
N PRO A 359 19.01 21.96 2.08
CA PRO A 359 18.74 21.07 0.95
C PRO A 359 18.83 21.75 -0.43
N LYS A 360 18.66 23.06 -0.50
CA LYS A 360 18.75 23.84 -1.75
C LYS A 360 20.17 23.88 -2.33
N PHE A 361 21.17 23.80 -1.47
CA PHE A 361 22.55 24.09 -1.84
C PHE A 361 23.41 22.83 -1.97
N ASP A 362 24.40 22.90 -2.85
CA ASP A 362 25.43 21.88 -2.99
C ASP A 362 26.53 22.13 -1.97
N ASN A 363 26.55 21.31 -0.92
CA ASN A 363 27.49 21.43 0.18
C ASN A 363 28.95 21.21 -0.23
N SER A 364 29.22 20.62 -1.40
CA SER A 364 30.58 20.49 -1.92
C SER A 364 31.15 21.81 -2.46
N THR A 365 30.29 22.82 -2.66
CA THR A 365 30.65 24.10 -3.30
C THR A 365 30.76 25.27 -2.34
N ILE A 366 30.39 25.08 -1.08
CA ILE A 366 30.38 26.14 -0.06
C ILE A 366 31.80 26.60 0.28
N ARG A 367 31.98 27.91 0.46
CA ARG A 367 33.25 28.52 0.85
C ARG A 367 33.00 29.66 1.84
N LYS A 368 33.71 29.62 2.99
CA LYS A 368 33.81 30.75 3.92
C LYS A 368 34.95 31.65 3.48
N MET A 369 34.74 32.96 3.53
CA MET A 369 35.69 33.96 3.04
C MET A 369 36.34 34.64 4.25
N GLY A 370 37.67 34.59 4.32
CA GLY A 370 38.45 35.31 5.31
C GLY A 370 38.19 34.94 6.78
N LYS A 371 38.86 35.69 7.66
CA LYS A 371 38.51 35.79 9.08
C LYS A 371 37.54 36.96 9.25
N SER A 372 36.63 36.87 10.22
CA SER A 372 35.74 37.97 10.58
C SER A 372 36.47 39.32 10.63
N ARG A 373 35.95 40.34 9.93
CA ARG A 373 36.51 41.71 9.78
C ARG A 373 37.70 41.87 8.82
N SER A 374 38.00 40.87 7.99
CA SER A 374 38.94 41.03 6.87
C SER A 374 38.29 41.82 5.72
N ARG A 375 39.08 42.39 4.81
CA ARG A 375 38.55 43.09 3.62
C ARG A 375 38.00 42.07 2.62
N ASP A 376 36.80 41.56 2.87
CA ASP A 376 36.19 40.50 2.04
C ASP A 376 35.19 41.05 1.00
N GLY A 377 34.95 42.36 1.01
CA GLY A 377 34.15 43.05 -0.01
C GLY A 377 32.66 42.72 0.05
N GLY A 378 32.14 42.46 1.25
CA GLY A 378 30.70 42.21 1.45
C GLY A 378 30.25 40.76 1.20
N ARG A 379 31.19 39.80 1.22
CA ARG A 379 30.90 38.37 1.11
C ARG A 379 31.47 37.68 2.35
N ASP A 380 30.66 36.89 3.04
CA ASP A 380 31.19 36.07 4.15
C ASP A 380 31.15 34.59 3.74
N ILE A 381 30.11 34.17 3.01
CA ILE A 381 29.95 32.81 2.51
C ILE A 381 29.49 32.83 1.06
N THR A 382 30.03 31.93 0.23
CA THR A 382 29.54 31.70 -1.14
C THR A 382 29.21 30.23 -1.33
N ILE A 383 28.13 29.92 -2.04
CA ILE A 383 27.67 28.55 -2.26
C ILE A 383 26.85 28.47 -3.55
N TRP A 384 26.89 27.33 -4.22
CA TRP A 384 26.07 27.08 -5.42
C TRP A 384 24.82 26.28 -5.06
N THR A 385 23.73 26.52 -5.78
CA THR A 385 22.56 25.64 -5.72
C THR A 385 22.87 24.26 -6.31
N ARG A 386 22.12 23.23 -5.91
CA ARG A 386 22.25 21.90 -6.53
C ARG A 386 21.79 21.94 -7.98
N SER A 387 22.44 21.15 -8.83
CA SER A 387 21.96 20.91 -10.20
C SER A 387 20.58 20.26 -10.16
N VAL A 388 19.64 20.84 -10.93
CA VAL A 388 18.29 20.30 -11.12
C VAL A 388 18.05 20.17 -12.63
N SER A 389 17.27 19.18 -13.05
CA SER A 389 17.04 18.95 -14.48
C SER A 389 16.48 20.22 -15.15
N GLY A 390 17.18 20.72 -16.18
CA GLY A 390 16.79 21.91 -16.93
C GLY A 390 17.13 23.26 -16.31
N LYS A 391 17.92 23.31 -15.22
CA LYS A 391 18.42 24.57 -14.63
C LYS A 391 19.88 24.45 -14.21
N ASP A 392 20.68 25.42 -14.64
CA ASP A 392 22.08 25.52 -14.21
C ASP A 392 22.18 25.91 -12.73
N PRO A 393 23.18 25.39 -12.00
CA PRO A 393 23.51 25.86 -10.67
C PRO A 393 23.74 27.38 -10.62
N GLU A 394 23.24 28.00 -9.56
CA GLU A 394 23.28 29.44 -9.35
C GLU A 394 24.19 29.77 -8.16
N LEU A 395 25.11 30.72 -8.34
CA LEU A 395 25.96 31.23 -7.26
C LEU A 395 25.15 32.13 -6.32
N PHE A 396 25.18 31.81 -5.03
CA PHE A 396 24.67 32.62 -3.95
C PHE A 396 25.81 33.23 -3.13
N ILE A 397 25.66 34.49 -2.75
CA ILE A 397 26.53 35.21 -1.81
C ILE A 397 25.73 35.51 -0.54
N PHE A 398 26.34 35.25 0.61
CA PHE A 398 25.75 35.53 1.91
C PHE A 398 26.64 36.46 2.73
N GLN A 399 25.99 37.44 3.37
CA GLN A 399 26.58 38.31 4.39
C GLN A 399 25.98 37.96 5.76
N CYS A 400 26.83 37.74 6.75
CA CYS A 400 26.49 37.47 8.14
C CYS A 400 26.75 38.73 8.97
N LYS A 401 25.77 39.14 9.78
CA LYS A 401 25.89 40.25 10.73
C LYS A 401 25.38 39.83 12.11
N PHE A 402 26.30 39.59 13.02
CA PHE A 402 25.98 39.32 14.41
C PHE A 402 25.68 40.63 15.16
N TYR A 403 24.58 40.67 15.89
CA TYR A 403 24.29 41.73 16.84
C TYR A 403 23.83 41.19 18.19
N LYS A 404 24.00 42.03 19.22
CA LYS A 404 23.40 41.79 20.53
C LYS A 404 21.86 41.95 20.47
N PRO A 405 21.11 41.27 21.36
CA PRO A 405 19.65 41.27 21.34
C PRO A 405 19.05 42.69 21.34
N LYS A 406 17.91 42.88 20.63
CA LYS A 406 17.14 44.14 20.47
C LYS A 406 17.63 45.13 19.39
N SER A 407 18.47 44.69 18.47
CA SER A 407 18.92 45.52 17.35
C SER A 407 18.27 45.07 16.03
N SER A 408 18.10 46.02 15.10
CA SER A 408 17.68 45.75 13.74
C SER A 408 18.83 45.92 12.74
N LEU A 409 18.73 45.17 11.64
CA LEU A 409 19.62 45.28 10.50
C LEU A 409 18.93 46.09 9.38
N SER A 410 19.51 47.26 9.09
CA SER A 410 19.07 48.21 8.07
C SER A 410 19.90 48.11 6.79
N ALA A 411 19.41 48.66 5.68
CA ALA A 411 20.14 48.69 4.41
C ALA A 411 21.51 49.36 4.52
N SER A 412 21.62 50.44 5.30
CA SER A 412 22.89 51.16 5.53
C SER A 412 23.99 50.32 6.18
N LYS A 413 23.64 49.20 6.82
CA LYS A 413 24.58 48.27 7.48
C LYS A 413 25.04 47.14 6.54
N ILE A 414 24.47 47.07 5.34
CA ILE A 414 24.79 46.13 4.26
C ILE A 414 25.32 46.96 3.07
N GLY A 415 26.43 47.66 3.31
CA GLY A 415 27.05 48.52 2.30
C GLY A 415 27.50 47.73 1.06
N ASP A 416 27.31 48.31 -0.12
CA ASP A 416 27.80 47.84 -1.42
C ASP A 416 27.31 46.45 -1.89
N ALA A 417 26.24 45.89 -1.33
CA ALA A 417 25.69 44.59 -1.75
C ALA A 417 25.43 44.49 -3.27
N GLY A 418 24.90 45.55 -3.89
CA GLY A 418 24.69 45.59 -5.35
C GLY A 418 26.00 45.46 -6.14
N ASN A 419 27.05 46.16 -5.71
CA ASN A 419 28.38 46.06 -6.34
C ASN A 419 28.96 44.65 -6.17
N THR A 420 28.82 44.05 -4.99
CA THR A 420 29.27 42.68 -4.72
C THR A 420 28.54 41.66 -5.60
N ILE A 421 27.21 41.75 -5.72
CA ILE A 421 26.42 40.84 -6.57
C ILE A 421 26.89 40.95 -8.03
N MET A 422 27.04 42.16 -8.55
CA MET A 422 27.45 42.41 -9.93
C MET A 422 28.90 42.00 -10.19
N GLN A 423 29.82 42.34 -9.29
CA GLN A 423 31.25 42.00 -9.43
C GLN A 423 31.49 40.50 -9.52
N TYR A 424 30.70 39.70 -8.80
CA TYR A 424 30.87 38.25 -8.72
C TYR A 424 29.84 37.44 -9.53
N GLY A 425 28.95 38.13 -10.26
CA GLY A 425 27.94 37.49 -11.09
C GLY A 425 26.97 36.59 -10.32
N ALA A 426 26.73 36.87 -9.04
CA ALA A 426 25.85 36.06 -8.21
C ALA A 426 24.40 36.18 -8.71
N LYS A 427 23.67 35.06 -8.64
CA LYS A 427 22.24 34.98 -8.98
C LYS A 427 21.35 34.93 -7.74
N GLY A 428 21.96 34.79 -6.56
CA GLY A 428 21.29 34.97 -5.28
C GLY A 428 22.12 35.76 -4.29
N TYR A 429 21.42 36.48 -3.40
CA TYR A 429 22.03 37.23 -2.32
C TYR A 429 21.21 37.04 -1.04
N GLY A 430 21.86 36.65 0.04
CA GLY A 430 21.20 36.42 1.31
C GLY A 430 21.90 37.11 2.47
N VAL A 431 21.16 37.36 3.53
CA VAL A 431 21.68 37.98 4.75
C VAL A 431 21.32 37.15 5.96
N PHE A 432 22.30 36.88 6.83
CA PHE A 432 22.10 36.25 8.13
C PHE A 432 22.29 37.28 9.25
N THR A 433 21.37 37.32 10.21
CA THR A 433 21.53 38.17 11.40
C THR A 433 20.79 37.64 12.62
N THR A 434 21.34 37.89 13.81
CA THR A 434 20.68 37.65 15.11
C THR A 434 19.76 38.79 15.53
N GLY A 435 19.61 39.83 14.71
CA GLY A 435 18.61 40.89 14.87
C GLY A 435 17.36 40.66 14.01
N VAL A 436 16.44 41.62 14.04
CA VAL A 436 15.32 41.68 13.10
C VAL A 436 15.77 42.46 11.86
N ILE A 437 15.39 41.99 10.67
CA ILE A 437 15.58 42.75 9.42
C ILE A 437 14.52 43.84 9.35
N ASP A 438 14.91 45.10 9.17
CA ASP A 438 13.95 46.19 9.06
C ASP A 438 13.44 46.41 7.63
N ALA A 439 12.42 47.26 7.51
CA ALA A 439 11.78 47.57 6.23
C ALA A 439 12.76 48.10 5.18
N THR A 440 13.78 48.88 5.58
CA THR A 440 14.72 49.49 4.62
C THR A 440 15.59 48.44 3.93
N LEU A 441 15.97 47.38 4.66
CA LEU A 441 16.72 46.27 4.09
C LEU A 441 15.82 45.39 3.22
N TYR A 442 14.57 45.15 3.62
CA TYR A 442 13.62 44.44 2.76
C TYR A 442 13.38 45.20 1.44
N ASP A 443 13.16 46.51 1.48
CA ASP A 443 12.98 47.34 0.28
C ASP A 443 14.18 47.24 -0.68
N MET A 444 15.41 47.25 -0.13
CA MET A 444 16.62 47.07 -0.94
C MET A 444 16.70 45.69 -1.60
N LEU A 445 16.39 44.62 -0.84
CA LEU A 445 16.46 43.23 -1.31
C LEU A 445 15.35 42.91 -2.32
N ASP A 446 14.15 43.46 -2.11
CA ASP A 446 13.05 43.39 -3.07
C ASP A 446 13.39 44.17 -4.34
N GLY A 447 14.08 45.32 -4.20
CA GLY A 447 14.65 46.06 -5.32
C GLY A 447 15.63 45.24 -6.15
N PHE A 448 16.49 44.42 -5.54
CA PHE A 448 17.37 43.50 -6.27
C PHE A 448 16.62 42.39 -6.99
N ALA A 449 15.59 41.81 -6.34
CA ALA A 449 14.77 40.77 -6.95
C ALA A 449 13.98 41.31 -8.16
N ALA A 450 13.34 42.47 -8.02
CA ALA A 450 12.49 43.06 -9.05
C ALA A 450 13.30 43.59 -10.24
N ASN A 451 14.41 44.29 -10.00
CA ASN A 451 15.12 45.03 -11.06
C ASN A 451 16.26 44.25 -11.70
N TYR A 452 16.85 43.27 -10.99
CA TYR A 452 18.04 42.56 -11.45
C TYR A 452 17.86 41.04 -11.50
N ASN A 453 16.66 40.54 -11.24
CA ASN A 453 16.32 39.11 -11.20
C ASN A 453 17.27 38.31 -10.28
N ILE A 454 17.59 38.90 -9.12
CA ILE A 454 18.45 38.28 -8.10
C ILE A 454 17.57 37.60 -7.06
N SER A 455 17.87 36.34 -6.75
CA SER A 455 17.16 35.62 -5.70
C SER A 455 17.55 36.14 -4.31
N THR A 456 16.67 36.91 -3.68
CA THR A 456 16.87 37.48 -2.35
C THR A 456 15.98 36.86 -1.27
N ARG A 457 15.35 35.71 -1.53
CA ARG A 457 14.43 35.07 -0.57
C ARG A 457 15.12 34.32 0.57
N GLU A 458 16.44 34.12 0.46
CA GLU A 458 17.23 33.40 1.46
C GLU A 458 17.82 34.38 2.50
N ASN A 459 16.95 35.15 3.16
CA ASN A 459 17.35 36.03 4.27
C ASN A 459 16.88 35.43 5.58
N TRP A 460 17.73 35.53 6.59
CA TRP A 460 17.61 34.79 7.83
C TRP A 460 17.81 35.77 8.99
N SER A 461 16.70 36.20 9.59
CA SER A 461 16.72 36.91 10.86
C SER A 461 16.84 35.91 12.02
N VAL A 462 16.87 36.43 13.24
CA VAL A 462 16.87 35.60 14.46
C VAL A 462 15.78 34.52 14.43
N PHE A 463 14.62 34.83 13.86
CA PHE A 463 13.49 33.91 13.83
C PHE A 463 13.71 32.71 12.91
N GLU A 464 14.22 32.94 11.70
CA GLU A 464 14.51 31.85 10.76
C GLU A 464 15.64 30.98 11.27
N ILE A 465 16.69 31.61 11.83
CA ILE A 465 17.86 30.92 12.37
C ILE A 465 17.46 30.03 13.54
N GLU A 466 16.75 30.57 14.54
CA GLU A 466 16.32 29.80 15.72
C GLU A 466 15.44 28.62 15.31
N ARG A 467 14.45 28.84 14.43
CA ARG A 467 13.57 27.77 13.94
C ARG A 467 14.32 26.65 13.22
N PHE A 468 15.35 26.99 12.45
CA PHE A 468 16.12 25.99 11.71
C PHE A 468 17.10 25.24 12.60
N VAL A 469 17.79 25.94 13.51
CA VAL A 469 18.74 25.32 14.44
C VAL A 469 18.02 24.38 15.41
N ILE A 470 16.86 24.76 15.95
CA ILE A 470 16.05 23.91 16.84
C ILE A 470 15.68 22.57 16.18
N ARG A 471 15.45 22.57 14.86
CA ARG A 471 15.12 21.35 14.10
C ARG A 471 16.34 20.48 13.79
N ASN A 472 17.56 21.03 13.92
CA ASN A 472 18.81 20.36 13.56
C ASN A 472 19.65 20.09 14.82
N LYS A 473 19.39 18.95 15.47
CA LYS A 473 20.04 18.53 16.75
C LYS A 473 21.57 18.55 16.71
N VAL A 474 22.18 18.35 15.54
CA VAL A 474 23.65 18.41 15.35
C VAL A 474 24.17 19.83 15.55
N LEU A 475 23.45 20.85 15.06
CA LEU A 475 23.84 22.25 15.20
C LEU A 475 23.67 22.74 16.64
N ILE A 476 22.59 22.34 17.31
CA ILE A 476 22.38 22.63 18.75
C ILE A 476 23.58 22.12 19.56
N LYS A 477 23.92 20.84 19.38
CA LYS A 477 25.03 20.22 20.12
C LYS A 477 26.39 20.88 19.84
N ARG A 478 26.61 21.40 18.63
CA ARG A 478 27.89 22.00 18.24
C ARG A 478 28.07 23.42 18.76
N TYR A 479 26.99 24.20 18.85
CA TYR A 479 27.09 25.64 19.07
C TYR A 479 26.48 26.16 20.38
N PHE A 480 25.54 25.41 20.97
CA PHE A 480 24.71 25.88 22.09
C PHE A 480 24.69 24.95 23.32
N ASN A 481 25.42 23.83 23.30
CA ASN A 481 25.54 22.89 24.42
C ASN A 481 26.93 22.89 25.05
#